data_AF-A0A7J7G821-F1
#
_entry.id   AF-A0A7J7G821-F1
#
_cell.length_a   1.000
_cell.length_b   1.000
_cell.length_c   1.000
_cell.angle_alpha   90.00
_cell.angle_beta   90.00
_cell.angle_gamma   90.00
#
_symmetry.space_group_name_H-M   'P 1'
#
loop_
_entity.id
_entity.type
_entity.pdbx_description
1 polymer ?
#
loop_
_entity_poly.entity_id
_entity_poly.type
_entity_poly.pdbx_seq_one_letter_code
_entity_poly.pdbx_strand_id
1 'polypeptide(L)'
;MEELMKNQMFATHAVAAAGSVTLGTALTYPLDTIKVLIQVGSVSNKQLTTAQVLDRVKTLSGHAGLYSGFGWLMLGRILGAGARFGTYEILTAFYKDGREDNYVHVSEAFMAGIAAGAVESVVSSPFELIKLRAQVNSASRIPSSDTVTARTAVSPLLARLLPGYSPDMRTLNHSVSLLSTLTSKHPNIIGGLKEYPWMMTGSGRPPSVCDVRRPLDIISLEGWGALWRDLRSGVVRDSIFGGIFFSSWQFLHRAMLDWKAVDMDPSPRSDEEIGPLSPLAVSLAAGFSGSVAAAASHCFDTAKSRSQCIVLPKYISMERRLLKWRLPGKRFERLTGIHPADRNILFRGIGLRMARSGIASFVIVGGYFLGINHLVSK
;
A
#
# COMPACT_ATOMS: atom_id res chain seq x y z
N MET A 1 -39.75 3.24 -14.38
CA MET A 1 -39.61 1.89 -13.79
C MET A 1 -38.26 1.29 -14.14
N GLU A 2 -37.82 1.36 -15.39
CA GLU A 2 -36.50 0.89 -15.86
C GLU A 2 -35.29 1.55 -15.17
N GLU A 3 -35.27 2.87 -14.99
CA GLU A 3 -34.17 3.54 -14.26
C GLU A 3 -34.08 3.09 -12.79
N LEU A 4 -35.22 2.88 -12.14
CA LEU A 4 -35.27 2.41 -10.76
C LEU A 4 -34.71 0.97 -10.66
N MET A 5 -35.08 0.10 -11.59
CA MET A 5 -34.57 -1.27 -11.65
C MET A 5 -33.06 -1.29 -11.96
N LYS A 6 -32.59 -0.43 -12.87
CA LYS A 6 -31.16 -0.28 -13.19
C LYS A 6 -30.36 0.20 -11.96
N ASN A 7 -30.90 1.15 -11.22
CA ASN A 7 -30.30 1.66 -9.99
C ASN A 7 -30.28 0.59 -8.89
N GLN A 8 -31.34 -0.22 -8.76
CA GLN A 8 -31.39 -1.32 -7.81
C GLN A 8 -30.40 -2.42 -8.15
N MET A 9 -30.29 -2.85 -9.42
CA MET A 9 -29.27 -3.82 -9.84
C MET A 9 -27.85 -3.29 -9.55
N PHE A 10 -27.57 -2.05 -9.95
CA PHE A 10 -26.26 -1.44 -9.68
C PHE A 10 -25.94 -1.40 -8.19
N ALA A 11 -26.91 -1.01 -7.35
CA ALA A 11 -26.74 -1.01 -5.90
C ALA A 11 -26.48 -2.43 -5.35
N THR A 12 -27.21 -3.44 -5.83
CA THR A 12 -27.01 -4.84 -5.44
C THR A 12 -25.61 -5.34 -5.79
N HIS A 13 -25.13 -5.07 -7.01
CA HIS A 13 -23.77 -5.41 -7.43
C HIS A 13 -22.71 -4.69 -6.59
N ALA A 14 -22.91 -3.41 -6.31
CA ALA A 14 -22.00 -2.62 -5.49
C ALA A 14 -21.92 -3.15 -4.05
N VAL A 15 -23.06 -3.49 -3.44
CA VAL A 15 -23.12 -4.07 -2.09
C VAL A 15 -22.46 -5.44 -2.04
N ALA A 16 -22.74 -6.31 -3.01
CA ALA A 16 -22.11 -7.62 -3.12
C ALA A 16 -20.58 -7.52 -3.26
N ALA A 17 -20.10 -6.61 -4.12
CA ALA A 17 -18.68 -6.35 -4.32
C ALA A 17 -18.01 -5.77 -3.06
N ALA A 18 -18.63 -4.78 -2.41
CA ALA A 18 -18.09 -4.20 -1.18
C ALA A 18 -18.04 -5.24 -0.04
N GLY A 19 -19.08 -6.08 0.08
CA GLY A 19 -19.14 -7.17 1.04
C GLY A 19 -18.03 -8.21 0.81
N SER A 20 -17.81 -8.62 -0.44
CA SER A 20 -16.76 -9.60 -0.77
C SER A 20 -15.35 -9.06 -0.56
N VAL A 21 -15.09 -7.79 -0.90
CA VAL A 21 -13.85 -7.07 -0.60
C VAL A 21 -13.59 -7.01 0.90
N THR A 22 -14.62 -6.71 1.68
CA THR A 22 -14.52 -6.64 3.15
C THR A 22 -14.19 -8.01 3.74
N LEU A 23 -14.89 -9.06 3.32
CA LEU A 23 -14.66 -10.43 3.78
C LEU A 23 -13.24 -10.93 3.44
N GLY A 24 -12.84 -10.81 2.17
CA GLY A 24 -11.52 -11.24 1.72
C GLY A 24 -10.39 -10.47 2.40
N THR A 25 -10.59 -9.17 2.67
CA THR A 25 -9.58 -8.39 3.38
C THR A 25 -9.55 -8.67 4.87
N ALA A 26 -10.69 -8.90 5.52
CA ALA A 26 -10.77 -9.27 6.94
C ALA A 26 -10.01 -10.58 7.21
N LEU A 27 -10.24 -11.61 6.40
CA LEU A 27 -9.57 -12.91 6.53
C LEU A 27 -8.05 -12.81 6.34
N THR A 28 -7.61 -11.94 5.43
CA THR A 28 -6.19 -11.82 5.08
C THR A 28 -5.46 -10.70 5.83
N TYR A 29 -6.15 -9.95 6.69
CA TYR A 29 -5.57 -8.82 7.41
C TYR A 29 -4.42 -9.19 8.35
N PRO A 30 -4.52 -10.27 9.17
CA PRO A 30 -3.41 -10.66 10.03
C PRO A 30 -2.12 -10.98 9.25
N LEU A 31 -2.25 -11.62 8.09
CA LEU A 31 -1.12 -11.90 7.20
C LEU A 31 -0.49 -10.61 6.67
N ASP A 32 -1.31 -9.60 6.38
CA ASP A 32 -0.81 -8.30 5.94
C ASP A 32 -0.03 -7.58 7.05
N THR A 33 -0.57 -7.56 8.28
CA THR A 33 0.11 -6.94 9.43
C THR A 33 1.47 -7.59 9.68
N ILE A 34 1.54 -8.93 9.69
CA ILE A 34 2.82 -9.65 9.86
C ILE A 34 3.78 -9.32 8.71
N LYS A 35 3.31 -9.32 7.46
CA LYS A 35 4.12 -8.99 6.27
C LYS A 35 4.71 -7.58 6.37
N VAL A 36 3.89 -6.57 6.67
CA VAL A 36 4.32 -5.17 6.79
C VAL A 36 5.38 -5.02 7.86
N LEU A 37 5.18 -5.64 9.03
CA LEU A 37 6.13 -5.60 10.13
C LEU A 37 7.47 -6.28 9.79
N ILE A 38 7.45 -7.39 9.04
CA ILE A 38 8.67 -8.03 8.54
C ILE A 38 9.38 -7.11 7.53
N GLN A 39 8.67 -6.49 6.59
CA GLN A 39 9.23 -5.60 5.57
C GLN A 39 9.86 -4.34 6.17
N VAL A 40 9.24 -3.78 7.22
CA VAL A 40 9.70 -2.55 7.88
C VAL A 40 10.77 -2.82 8.95
N GLY A 41 10.60 -3.86 9.76
CA GLY A 41 11.48 -4.15 10.89
C GLY A 41 12.75 -4.93 10.53
N SER A 42 12.83 -5.45 9.31
CA SER A 42 14.00 -6.15 8.78
C SER A 42 15.13 -5.19 8.42
N VAL A 43 16.33 -5.44 8.95
CA VAL A 43 17.57 -4.75 8.57
C VAL A 43 18.47 -5.74 7.81
N SER A 44 19.41 -5.24 7.00
CA SER A 44 20.29 -6.05 6.14
C SER A 44 20.87 -7.29 6.84
N ASN A 45 21.36 -7.12 8.08
CA ASN A 45 21.99 -8.18 8.88
C ASN A 45 21.05 -8.94 9.83
N LYS A 46 19.76 -8.61 9.93
CA LYS A 46 18.81 -9.32 10.82
C LYS A 46 17.43 -9.44 10.19
N GLN A 47 17.03 -10.67 9.89
CA GLN A 47 15.69 -10.99 9.42
C GLN A 47 14.78 -11.29 10.61
N LEU A 48 13.61 -10.65 10.64
CA LEU A 48 12.56 -10.98 11.59
C LEU A 48 11.75 -12.17 11.06
N THR A 49 11.62 -13.21 11.87
CA THR A 49 10.77 -14.37 11.56
C THR A 49 9.31 -14.03 11.85
N THR A 50 8.38 -14.67 11.12
CA THR A 50 6.92 -14.54 11.35
C THR A 50 6.54 -14.78 12.81
N ALA A 51 7.10 -15.82 13.44
CA ALA A 51 6.86 -16.13 14.85
C ALA A 51 7.32 -15.01 15.79
N GLN A 52 8.50 -14.43 15.55
CA GLN A 52 9.03 -13.33 16.36
C GLN A 52 8.14 -12.07 16.25
N VAL A 53 7.66 -11.77 15.06
CA VAL A 53 6.74 -10.63 14.84
C VAL A 53 5.39 -10.89 15.50
N LEU A 54 4.85 -12.09 15.36
CA LEU A 54 3.56 -12.45 15.96
C LEU A 54 3.63 -12.41 17.49
N ASP A 55 4.67 -12.98 18.08
CA ASP A 55 4.90 -12.94 19.53
C ASP A 55 5.06 -11.50 20.02
N ARG A 56 5.81 -10.67 19.29
CA ARG A 56 5.97 -9.24 19.60
C ARG A 56 4.66 -8.46 19.54
N VAL A 57 3.80 -8.71 18.55
CA VAL A 57 2.49 -8.03 18.48
C VAL A 57 1.57 -8.50 19.60
N LYS A 58 1.53 -9.82 19.86
CA LYS A 58 0.69 -10.39 20.92
C LYS A 58 1.10 -9.91 22.31
N THR A 59 2.40 -9.83 22.58
CA THR A 59 2.93 -9.37 23.87
C THR A 59 2.71 -7.87 24.11
N LEU A 60 2.74 -7.05 23.06
CA LEU A 60 2.61 -5.59 23.19
C LEU A 60 1.18 -5.07 23.09
N SER A 61 0.41 -5.57 22.12
CA SER A 61 -0.92 -5.04 21.76
C SER A 61 -2.03 -6.11 21.84
N GLY A 62 -1.70 -7.33 22.26
CA GLY A 62 -2.63 -8.45 22.25
C GLY A 62 -3.06 -8.88 20.85
N HIS A 63 -4.09 -9.72 20.78
CA HIS A 63 -4.65 -10.24 19.51
C HIS A 63 -5.28 -9.13 18.66
N ALA A 64 -5.82 -8.08 19.28
CA ALA A 64 -6.38 -6.92 18.58
C ALA A 64 -5.30 -6.12 17.81
N GLY A 65 -4.04 -6.17 18.23
CA GLY A 65 -2.92 -5.52 17.55
C GLY A 65 -2.70 -5.98 16.11
N LEU A 66 -3.13 -7.21 15.77
CA LEU A 66 -3.09 -7.75 14.40
C LEU A 66 -4.07 -7.04 13.47
N TYR A 67 -5.14 -6.45 14.00
CA TYR A 67 -6.17 -5.70 13.28
C TYR A 67 -6.01 -4.17 13.37
N SER A 68 -4.87 -3.69 13.88
CA SER A 68 -4.57 -2.27 13.98
C SER A 68 -4.59 -1.60 12.60
N GLY A 69 -5.42 -0.58 12.42
CA GLY A 69 -5.59 0.14 11.15
C GLY A 69 -6.62 -0.45 10.16
N PHE A 70 -7.37 -1.49 10.56
CA PHE A 70 -8.31 -2.19 9.68
C PHE A 70 -9.34 -1.28 9.01
N GLY A 71 -9.98 -0.38 9.76
CA GLY A 71 -11.00 0.53 9.22
C GLY A 71 -10.46 1.45 8.11
N TRP A 72 -9.26 2.00 8.28
CA TRP A 72 -8.60 2.82 7.25
C TRP A 72 -8.29 2.00 6.00
N LEU A 73 -7.81 0.77 6.17
CA LEU A 73 -7.61 -0.12 5.03
C LEU A 73 -8.92 -0.40 4.31
N MET A 74 -10.01 -0.70 5.03
CA MET A 74 -11.31 -1.02 4.41
C MET A 74 -11.79 0.11 3.50
N LEU A 75 -11.78 1.34 4.01
CA LEU A 75 -12.15 2.52 3.22
C LEU A 75 -11.26 2.66 1.97
N GLY A 76 -9.94 2.57 2.13
CA GLY A 76 -9.02 2.66 1.01
C GLY A 76 -9.17 1.53 -0.01
N ARG A 77 -9.50 0.31 0.44
CA ARG A 77 -9.70 -0.86 -0.42
C ARG A 77 -10.99 -0.78 -1.21
N ILE A 78 -12.09 -0.36 -0.61
CA ILE A 78 -13.37 -0.24 -1.30
C ILE A 78 -13.27 0.85 -2.36
N LEU A 79 -12.76 2.03 -2.00
CA LEU A 79 -12.56 3.14 -2.94
C LEU A 79 -11.56 2.77 -4.04
N GLY A 80 -10.44 2.14 -3.67
CA GLY A 80 -9.42 1.69 -4.61
C GLY A 80 -9.93 0.61 -5.57
N ALA A 81 -10.72 -0.36 -5.08
CA ALA A 81 -11.33 -1.39 -5.91
C ALA A 81 -12.33 -0.79 -6.90
N GLY A 82 -13.19 0.14 -6.46
CA GLY A 82 -14.11 0.86 -7.34
C GLY A 82 -13.36 1.62 -8.44
N ALA A 83 -12.29 2.34 -8.07
CA ALA A 83 -11.46 3.05 -9.03
C ALA A 83 -10.77 2.10 -10.03
N ARG A 84 -10.24 0.97 -9.55
CA ARG A 84 -9.57 -0.04 -10.39
C ARG A 84 -10.56 -0.65 -11.39
N PHE A 85 -11.65 -1.25 -10.90
CA PHE A 85 -12.62 -1.92 -11.77
C PHE A 85 -13.32 -0.92 -12.69
N GLY A 86 -13.70 0.26 -12.20
CA GLY A 86 -14.28 1.31 -13.04
C GLY A 86 -13.36 1.75 -14.17
N THR A 87 -12.06 1.99 -13.88
CA THR A 87 -11.08 2.35 -14.91
C THR A 87 -10.87 1.20 -15.90
N TYR A 88 -10.81 -0.05 -15.41
CA TYR A 88 -10.66 -1.23 -16.24
C TYR A 88 -11.83 -1.37 -17.23
N GLU A 89 -13.08 -1.29 -16.75
CA GLU A 89 -14.29 -1.39 -17.58
C GLU A 89 -14.37 -0.28 -18.64
N ILE A 90 -14.02 0.96 -18.28
CA ILE A 90 -14.00 2.08 -19.24
C ILE A 90 -12.99 1.81 -20.36
N LEU A 91 -11.79 1.33 -20.01
CA LEU A 91 -10.74 1.08 -21.00
C LEU A 91 -11.05 -0.12 -21.87
N THR A 92 -11.57 -1.22 -21.31
CA THR A 92 -11.95 -2.38 -22.10
C THR A 92 -13.15 -2.11 -22.98
N ALA A 93 -14.13 -1.31 -22.53
CA ALA A 93 -15.23 -0.84 -23.37
C ALA A 93 -14.71 -0.03 -24.56
N PHE A 94 -13.73 0.85 -24.35
CA PHE A 94 -13.10 1.61 -25.43
C PHE A 94 -12.35 0.72 -26.43
N TYR A 95 -11.67 -0.34 -25.97
CA TYR A 95 -10.98 -1.26 -26.88
C TYR A 95 -11.92 -2.13 -27.72
N LYS A 96 -13.12 -2.42 -27.20
CA LYS A 96 -14.16 -3.17 -27.91
C LYS A 96 -14.95 -2.29 -28.88
N ASP A 97 -14.92 -0.97 -28.73
CA ASP A 97 -15.72 -0.06 -29.54
C ASP A 97 -15.37 -0.22 -31.03
N GLY A 98 -16.39 -0.47 -31.85
CA GLY A 98 -16.24 -0.72 -33.29
C GLY A 98 -15.77 -2.14 -33.68
N ARG A 99 -15.68 -3.10 -32.76
CA ARG A 99 -15.42 -4.52 -33.07
C ARG A 99 -16.71 -5.33 -33.12
N GLU A 100 -16.73 -6.33 -34.00
CA GLU A 100 -17.82 -7.31 -34.07
C GLU A 100 -17.76 -8.32 -32.92
N ASP A 101 -16.58 -8.52 -32.32
CA ASP A 101 -16.37 -9.40 -31.18
C ASP A 101 -16.30 -8.63 -29.85
N ASN A 102 -17.09 -9.04 -28.86
CA ASN A 102 -17.08 -8.47 -27.50
C ASN A 102 -15.85 -8.93 -26.66
N TYR A 103 -14.78 -9.37 -27.32
CA TYR A 103 -13.63 -10.00 -26.70
C TYR A 103 -12.57 -8.98 -26.24
N VAL A 104 -11.92 -9.28 -25.11
CA VAL A 104 -10.76 -8.50 -24.62
C VAL A 104 -9.51 -9.32 -24.80
N HIS A 105 -8.55 -8.83 -25.59
CA HIS A 105 -7.27 -9.49 -25.74
C HIS A 105 -6.44 -9.41 -24.45
N VAL A 106 -5.55 -10.39 -24.23
CA VAL A 106 -4.67 -10.42 -23.04
C VAL A 106 -3.78 -9.17 -22.95
N SER A 107 -3.31 -8.64 -24.09
CA SER A 107 -2.53 -7.40 -24.16
C SER A 107 -3.34 -6.18 -23.75
N GLU A 108 -4.62 -6.13 -24.11
CA GLU A 108 -5.54 -5.04 -23.76
C GLU A 108 -5.89 -5.09 -22.28
N ALA A 109 -6.18 -6.28 -21.75
CA ALA A 109 -6.37 -6.51 -20.32
C ALA A 109 -5.12 -6.09 -19.52
N PHE A 110 -3.92 -6.38 -20.03
CA PHE A 110 -2.67 -5.95 -19.42
C PHE A 110 -2.55 -4.42 -19.38
N MET A 111 -2.79 -3.73 -20.50
CA MET A 111 -2.70 -2.26 -20.58
C MET A 111 -3.78 -1.56 -19.75
N ALA A 112 -5.02 -2.05 -19.80
CA ALA A 112 -6.11 -1.58 -18.95
C ALA A 112 -5.78 -1.79 -17.46
N GLY A 113 -5.21 -2.95 -17.12
CA GLY A 113 -4.78 -3.27 -15.78
C GLY A 113 -3.67 -2.35 -15.24
N ILE A 114 -2.70 -1.98 -16.08
CA ILE A 114 -1.66 -1.00 -15.73
C ILE A 114 -2.29 0.35 -15.38
N ALA A 115 -3.16 0.86 -16.25
CA ALA A 115 -3.81 2.16 -16.04
C ALA A 115 -4.72 2.14 -14.80
N ALA A 116 -5.52 1.08 -14.63
CA ALA A 116 -6.39 0.89 -13.48
C ALA A 116 -5.61 0.84 -12.16
N GLY A 117 -4.46 0.16 -12.15
CA GLY A 117 -3.55 0.12 -11.00
C GLY A 117 -2.95 1.49 -10.65
N ALA A 118 -2.60 2.29 -11.65
CA ALA A 118 -2.11 3.65 -11.42
C ALA A 118 -3.18 4.54 -10.75
N VAL A 119 -4.43 4.48 -11.23
CA VAL A 119 -5.55 5.26 -10.68
C VAL A 119 -5.87 4.79 -9.26
N GLU A 120 -5.93 3.49 -9.02
CA GLU A 120 -6.11 2.93 -7.66
C GLU A 120 -5.05 3.46 -6.69
N SER A 121 -3.79 3.53 -7.12
CA SER A 121 -2.71 3.96 -6.25
C SER A 121 -2.93 5.39 -5.74
N VAL A 122 -3.41 6.29 -6.61
CA VAL A 122 -3.72 7.68 -6.23
C VAL A 122 -4.83 7.72 -5.18
N VAL A 123 -5.87 6.91 -5.33
CA VAL A 123 -7.02 6.88 -4.41
C VAL A 123 -6.68 6.22 -3.08
N SER A 124 -5.92 5.14 -3.10
CA SER A 124 -5.64 4.30 -1.93
C SER A 124 -4.44 4.74 -1.08
N SER A 125 -3.49 5.49 -1.67
CA SER A 125 -2.27 5.97 -0.98
C SER A 125 -2.50 6.58 0.41
N PRO A 126 -3.40 7.57 0.61
CA PRO A 126 -3.60 8.18 1.93
C PRO A 126 -4.02 7.16 3.00
N PHE A 127 -4.89 6.22 2.64
CA PHE A 127 -5.39 5.19 3.54
C PHE A 127 -4.34 4.14 3.85
N GLU A 128 -3.54 3.73 2.86
CA GLU A 128 -2.44 2.79 3.05
C GLU A 128 -1.38 3.35 3.99
N LEU A 129 -1.04 4.64 3.89
CA LEU A 129 -0.10 5.30 4.80
C LEU A 129 -0.58 5.25 6.25
N ILE A 130 -1.83 5.68 6.50
CA ILE A 130 -2.39 5.73 7.86
C ILE A 130 -2.42 4.33 8.47
N LYS A 131 -2.88 3.34 7.71
CA LYS A 131 -2.93 1.95 8.14
C LYS A 131 -1.52 1.40 8.42
N LEU A 132 -0.54 1.65 7.55
CA LEU A 132 0.80 1.14 7.76
C LEU A 132 1.39 1.67 9.06
N ARG A 133 1.22 2.96 9.35
CA ARG A 133 1.69 3.55 10.61
C ARG A 133 0.99 2.93 11.82
N ALA A 134 -0.32 2.67 11.73
CA ALA A 134 -1.06 1.97 12.78
C ALA A 134 -0.55 0.54 13.03
N GLN A 135 -0.18 -0.19 11.97
CA GLN A 135 0.41 -1.54 12.08
C GLN A 135 1.81 -1.50 12.71
N VAL A 136 2.66 -0.55 12.31
CA VAL A 136 4.00 -0.39 12.91
C VAL A 136 3.91 -0.03 14.39
N ASN A 137 2.93 0.80 14.76
CA ASN A 137 2.70 1.20 16.15
C ASN A 137 2.25 0.04 17.03
N SER A 138 1.47 -0.93 16.51
CA SER A 138 1.04 -2.10 17.30
C SER A 138 2.17 -3.08 17.65
N ALA A 139 3.30 -3.00 16.95
CA ALA A 139 4.50 -3.80 17.23
C ALA A 139 5.60 -3.03 17.98
N SER A 140 5.34 -1.81 18.43
CA SER A 140 6.35 -0.94 19.02
C SER A 140 5.97 -0.56 20.45
N ARG A 141 6.94 -0.61 21.39
CA ARG A 141 6.70 -0.21 22.78
C ARG A 141 6.41 1.28 22.81
N ILE A 142 5.23 1.63 23.33
CA ILE A 142 4.89 2.99 23.73
C ILE A 142 5.66 3.29 25.02
N PRO A 143 6.50 4.34 25.10
CA PRO A 143 6.78 4.96 26.38
C PRO A 143 5.47 5.54 26.88
N SER A 144 4.93 4.98 27.96
CA SER A 144 3.78 5.55 28.67
C SER A 144 4.07 7.03 28.94
N SER A 145 3.21 7.92 28.45
CA SER A 145 3.25 9.34 28.79
C SER A 145 2.86 9.53 30.25
N ASP A 146 3.75 9.20 31.19
CA ASP A 146 3.63 9.58 32.61
C ASP A 146 4.90 10.27 33.14
N THR A 147 5.91 10.53 32.31
CA THR A 147 7.06 11.35 32.71
C THR A 147 7.46 12.27 31.56
N VAL A 148 7.04 13.52 31.65
CA VAL A 148 7.74 14.78 31.31
C VAL A 148 6.66 15.85 31.06
N THR A 149 5.91 16.18 32.12
CA THR A 149 5.33 17.51 32.32
C THR A 149 6.34 18.34 33.12
N ALA A 150 7.55 18.52 32.58
CA ALA A 150 8.42 19.60 33.03
C ALA A 150 8.01 20.85 32.23
N ARG A 151 7.19 21.70 32.84
CA ARG A 151 6.91 23.06 32.37
C ARG A 151 8.23 23.84 32.35
N THR A 152 8.90 23.90 31.20
CA THR A 152 9.98 24.85 30.96
C THR A 152 9.42 26.00 30.13
N ALA A 153 9.47 27.22 30.68
CA ALA A 153 8.96 28.42 30.04
C ALA A 153 9.69 28.68 28.70
N VAL A 154 8.95 28.73 27.60
CA VAL A 154 9.47 29.01 26.25
C VAL A 154 9.10 30.43 25.85
N SER A 155 10.02 31.13 25.19
CA SER A 155 9.79 32.48 24.64
C SER A 155 8.72 32.46 23.54
N PRO A 156 7.91 33.52 23.41
CA PRO A 156 6.68 33.54 22.59
C PRO A 156 6.92 33.35 21.08
N LEU A 157 8.15 33.51 20.61
CA LEU A 157 8.52 33.41 19.20
C LEU A 157 8.70 31.94 18.75
N LEU A 158 9.26 31.09 19.62
CA LEU A 158 9.46 29.65 19.34
C LEU A 158 8.15 28.85 19.47
N ALA A 159 7.28 29.23 20.41
CA ALA A 159 5.96 28.63 20.57
C ALA A 159 5.04 28.86 19.35
N ARG A 160 5.22 29.97 18.63
CA ARG A 160 4.51 30.27 17.37
C ARG A 160 5.05 29.50 16.17
N LEU A 161 6.33 29.14 16.16
CA LEU A 161 6.99 28.44 15.05
C LEU A 161 6.83 26.91 15.14
N LEU A 162 6.71 26.36 16.34
CA LEU A 162 6.55 24.92 16.59
C LEU A 162 5.45 24.66 17.64
N PRO A 163 4.16 24.86 17.30
CA PRO A 163 3.08 24.55 18.22
C PRO A 163 3.06 23.05 18.54
N GLY A 164 3.28 22.70 19.81
CA GLY A 164 3.21 21.33 20.32
C GLY A 164 4.55 20.61 20.53
N TYR A 165 5.71 21.26 20.33
CA TYR A 165 7.01 20.65 20.59
C TYR A 165 7.96 21.62 21.31
N SER A 166 8.50 21.22 22.45
CA SER A 166 9.59 21.95 23.13
C SER A 166 10.94 21.40 22.67
N PRO A 167 11.70 22.11 21.82
CA PRO A 167 13.05 21.67 21.48
C PRO A 167 13.93 21.71 22.73
N ASP A 168 14.61 20.60 23.02
CA ASP A 168 15.60 20.56 24.10
C ASP A 168 16.77 21.49 23.73
N MET A 169 16.79 22.66 24.36
CA MET A 169 17.78 23.71 24.14
C MET A 169 19.20 23.25 24.47
N ARG A 170 19.35 22.28 25.38
CA ARG A 170 20.67 21.74 25.72
C ARG A 170 21.21 20.91 24.55
N THR A 171 20.37 20.08 23.93
CA THR A 171 20.77 19.30 22.74
C THR A 171 20.95 20.19 21.52
N LEU A 172 20.12 21.21 21.34
CA LEU A 172 20.25 22.16 20.22
C LEU A 172 21.56 22.95 20.34
N ASN A 173 21.92 23.41 21.53
CA ASN A 173 23.22 24.07 21.77
C ASN A 173 24.40 23.11 21.57
N HIS A 174 24.28 21.83 21.97
CA HIS A 174 25.28 20.81 21.65
C HIS A 174 25.38 20.53 20.14
N SER A 175 24.27 20.56 19.41
CA SER A 175 24.23 20.34 17.95
C SER A 175 24.85 21.52 17.20
N VAL A 176 24.54 22.74 17.62
CA VAL A 176 25.12 23.97 17.08
C VAL A 176 26.61 24.06 17.42
N SER A 177 27.01 23.64 18.63
CA SER A 177 28.41 23.52 19.03
C SER A 177 29.15 22.45 18.21
N LEU A 178 28.54 21.29 17.96
CA LEU A 178 29.06 20.25 17.05
C LEU A 178 29.18 20.74 15.62
N LEU A 179 28.18 21.48 15.10
CA LEU A 179 28.24 22.11 13.78
C LEU A 179 29.33 23.19 13.69
N SER A 180 29.57 23.92 14.79
CA SER A 180 30.65 24.91 14.88
C SER A 180 32.06 24.30 15.01
N THR A 181 32.14 23.04 15.44
CA THR A 181 33.40 22.28 15.58
C THR A 181 33.67 21.34 14.41
N LEU A 182 32.65 20.92 13.66
CA LEU A 182 32.74 20.08 12.46
C LEU A 182 33.13 20.86 11.19
N THR A 183 33.33 22.17 11.28
CA THR A 183 33.40 23.09 10.13
C THR A 183 34.71 23.07 9.32
N SER A 184 35.56 22.03 9.39
CA SER A 184 36.75 21.99 8.52
C SER A 184 37.34 20.63 8.12
N LYS A 185 36.85 19.47 8.61
CA LYS A 185 37.57 18.19 8.39
C LYS A 185 36.81 17.03 7.73
N HIS A 186 35.50 17.12 7.47
CA HIS A 186 34.81 16.05 6.75
C HIS A 186 34.67 16.35 5.25
N PRO A 187 35.20 15.50 4.35
CA PRO A 187 35.28 15.79 2.91
C PRO A 187 33.92 15.84 2.20
N ASN A 188 32.81 15.47 2.86
CA ASN A 188 31.48 15.55 2.25
C ASN A 188 30.32 15.67 3.26
N ILE A 189 30.39 16.67 4.14
CA ILE A 189 29.33 16.97 5.15
C ILE A 189 27.96 17.15 4.50
N ILE A 190 27.91 17.80 3.33
CA ILE A 190 26.68 18.00 2.55
C ILE A 190 26.11 16.65 2.06
N GLY A 191 26.96 15.70 1.68
CA GLY A 191 26.55 14.33 1.35
C GLY A 191 25.93 13.62 2.56
N GLY A 192 26.58 13.69 3.72
CA GLY A 192 26.08 13.09 4.96
C GLY A 192 24.75 13.70 5.44
N LEU A 193 24.59 15.02 5.37
CA LEU A 193 23.34 15.71 5.71
C LEU A 193 22.20 15.40 4.72
N LYS A 194 22.52 15.19 3.44
CA LYS A 194 21.53 14.73 2.45
C LYS A 194 21.03 13.32 2.73
N GLU A 195 21.92 12.46 3.19
CA GLU A 195 21.65 11.05 3.51
C GLU A 195 20.95 10.89 4.87
N TYR A 196 21.32 11.71 5.85
CA TYR A 196 20.82 11.70 7.23
C TYR A 196 20.27 13.07 7.66
N PRO A 197 19.16 13.56 7.06
CA PRO A 197 18.59 14.88 7.34
C PRO A 197 18.16 15.07 8.80
N TRP A 198 17.89 13.99 9.53
CA TRP A 198 17.58 14.01 10.95
C TRP A 198 18.76 14.44 11.84
N MET A 199 19.99 14.47 11.32
CA MET A 199 21.11 15.11 12.01
C MET A 199 20.89 16.62 12.22
N MET A 200 19.98 17.24 11.46
CA MET A 200 19.57 18.65 11.63
C MET A 200 18.42 18.80 12.63
N THR A 201 17.74 17.71 12.98
CA THR A 201 16.78 17.71 14.08
C THR A 201 17.59 17.56 15.37
N GLY A 202 17.39 18.44 16.36
CA GLY A 202 18.24 18.49 17.57
C GLY A 202 18.37 17.19 18.37
N SER A 203 17.61 16.13 18.04
CA SER A 203 17.73 14.77 18.60
C SER A 203 18.77 13.89 17.89
N GLY A 204 19.21 14.24 16.68
CA GLY A 204 20.08 13.41 15.83
C GLY A 204 19.46 12.09 15.36
N ARG A 205 18.17 11.85 15.65
CA ARG A 205 17.45 10.61 15.34
C ARG A 205 16.20 10.91 14.51
N PRO A 206 15.83 10.07 13.54
CA PRO A 206 14.59 10.25 12.80
C PRO A 206 13.41 10.23 13.79
N PRO A 207 12.44 11.16 13.69
CA PRO A 207 11.23 11.13 14.51
C PRO A 207 10.53 9.77 14.35
N SER A 208 10.12 9.18 15.46
CA SER A 208 9.56 7.83 15.43
C SER A 208 8.17 7.86 14.79
N VAL A 209 7.89 6.87 13.94
CA VAL A 209 6.53 6.63 13.41
C VAL A 209 5.51 6.47 14.55
N CYS A 210 5.98 6.01 15.71
CA CYS A 210 5.17 5.77 16.90
C CYS A 210 4.67 7.04 17.58
N ASP A 211 5.30 8.18 17.30
CA ASP A 211 4.95 9.47 17.90
C ASP A 211 3.79 10.15 17.13
N VAL A 212 3.56 9.73 15.88
CA VAL A 212 2.52 10.29 14.99
C VAL A 212 1.35 9.32 14.90
N ARG A 213 0.40 9.44 15.84
CA ARG A 213 -0.68 8.46 16.02
C ARG A 213 -1.91 8.75 15.18
N ARG A 214 -2.31 10.03 15.06
CA ARG A 214 -3.57 10.41 14.38
C ARG A 214 -3.29 10.90 12.97
N PRO A 215 -4.22 10.72 12.01
CA PRO A 215 -4.10 11.31 10.68
C PRO A 215 -3.87 12.83 10.72
N LEU A 216 -4.49 13.52 11.69
CA LEU A 216 -4.31 14.95 11.92
C LEU A 216 -2.86 15.30 12.34
N ASP A 217 -2.19 14.43 13.09
CA ASP A 217 -0.79 14.62 13.49
C ASP A 217 0.14 14.51 12.27
N ILE A 218 -0.21 13.64 11.30
CA ILE A 218 0.52 13.53 10.03
C ILE A 218 0.41 14.83 9.24
N ILE A 219 -0.81 15.35 9.12
CA ILE A 219 -1.09 16.57 8.35
C ILE A 219 -0.45 17.79 9.01
N SER A 220 -0.49 17.88 10.34
CA SER A 220 0.09 19.01 11.08
C SER A 220 1.62 19.01 11.02
N LEU A 221 2.26 17.84 11.17
CA LEU A 221 3.71 17.72 11.21
C LEU A 221 4.36 17.71 9.83
N GLU A 222 3.73 17.05 8.86
CA GLU A 222 4.35 16.74 7.57
C GLU A 222 3.65 17.43 6.38
N GLY A 223 2.42 17.90 6.59
CA GLY A 223 1.58 18.52 5.57
C GLY A 223 0.77 17.54 4.73
N TRP A 224 -0.17 18.07 3.95
CA TRP A 224 -1.07 17.29 3.09
C TRP A 224 -0.36 16.40 2.06
N GLY A 225 0.77 16.85 1.52
CA GLY A 225 1.56 16.06 0.56
C GLY A 225 2.18 14.79 1.15
N ALA A 226 2.25 14.67 2.49
CA ALA A 226 2.76 13.48 3.15
C ALA A 226 1.88 12.24 2.89
N LEU A 227 0.57 12.44 2.71
CA LEU A 227 -0.39 11.38 2.43
C LEU A 227 -0.13 10.64 1.11
N TRP A 228 0.63 11.26 0.19
CA TRP A 228 1.05 10.70 -1.09
C TRP A 228 2.56 10.51 -1.19
N ARG A 229 3.27 10.42 -0.05
CA ARG A 229 4.75 10.34 -0.04
C ARG A 229 5.28 9.18 -0.88
N ASP A 230 4.57 8.07 -0.85
CA ASP A 230 4.92 6.80 -1.47
C ASP A 230 4.28 6.62 -2.85
N LEU A 231 3.61 7.64 -3.39
CA LEU A 231 2.86 7.56 -4.65
C LEU A 231 3.73 7.08 -5.82
N ARG A 232 5.03 7.42 -5.88
CA ARG A 232 5.91 6.96 -6.98
C ARG A 232 6.11 5.45 -6.97
N SER A 233 6.51 4.89 -5.84
CA SER A 233 6.65 3.44 -5.65
C SER A 233 5.28 2.74 -5.69
N GLY A 234 4.23 3.41 -5.21
CA GLY A 234 2.86 2.93 -5.21
C GLY A 234 2.32 2.76 -6.62
N VAL A 235 2.41 3.80 -7.47
CA VAL A 235 1.93 3.75 -8.85
C VAL A 235 2.64 2.65 -9.62
N VAL A 236 3.97 2.54 -9.50
CA VAL A 236 4.71 1.46 -10.19
C VAL A 236 4.28 0.07 -9.67
N ARG A 237 4.15 -0.11 -8.36
CA ARG A 237 3.69 -1.35 -7.73
C ARG A 237 2.31 -1.75 -8.24
N ASP A 238 1.35 -0.84 -8.16
CA ASP A 238 -0.06 -1.10 -8.44
C ASP A 238 -0.32 -1.25 -9.93
N SER A 239 0.43 -0.53 -10.78
CA SER A 239 0.38 -0.71 -12.25
C SER A 239 0.88 -2.09 -12.65
N ILE A 240 2.05 -2.52 -12.14
CA ILE A 240 2.59 -3.87 -12.43
C ILE A 240 1.65 -4.94 -11.91
N PHE A 241 1.13 -4.75 -10.68
CA PHE A 241 0.17 -5.68 -10.09
C PHE A 241 -1.10 -5.79 -10.95
N GLY A 242 -1.71 -4.66 -11.31
CA GLY A 242 -2.95 -4.61 -12.09
C GLY A 242 -2.76 -5.24 -13.47
N GLY A 243 -1.71 -4.85 -14.20
CA GLY A 243 -1.44 -5.41 -15.53
C GLY A 243 -1.30 -6.93 -15.50
N ILE A 244 -0.44 -7.46 -14.62
CA ILE A 244 -0.20 -8.91 -14.51
C ILE A 244 -1.45 -9.64 -14.00
N PHE A 245 -2.16 -9.05 -13.03
CA PHE A 245 -3.38 -9.66 -12.50
C PHE A 245 -4.43 -9.86 -13.61
N PHE A 246 -4.77 -8.80 -14.33
CA PHE A 246 -5.80 -8.87 -15.36
C PHE A 246 -5.35 -9.67 -16.59
N SER A 247 -4.07 -9.60 -16.99
CA SER A 247 -3.59 -10.43 -18.09
C SER A 247 -3.56 -11.92 -17.75
N SER A 248 -3.08 -12.28 -16.55
CA SER A 248 -3.09 -13.67 -16.09
C SER A 248 -4.51 -14.20 -15.91
N TRP A 249 -5.40 -13.37 -15.38
CA TRP A 249 -6.82 -13.67 -15.27
C TRP A 249 -7.43 -13.92 -16.64
N GLN A 250 -7.24 -13.00 -17.59
CA GLN A 250 -7.82 -13.09 -18.94
C GLN A 250 -7.32 -14.34 -19.67
N PHE A 251 -6.03 -14.65 -19.55
CA PHE A 251 -5.44 -15.85 -20.11
C PHE A 251 -6.07 -17.13 -19.52
N LEU A 252 -6.17 -17.23 -18.19
CA LEU A 252 -6.78 -18.39 -17.54
C LEU A 252 -8.26 -18.51 -17.85
N HIS A 253 -8.98 -17.39 -17.86
CA HIS A 253 -10.39 -17.35 -18.22
C HIS A 253 -10.62 -17.87 -19.63
N ARG A 254 -9.77 -17.45 -20.58
CA ARG A 254 -9.82 -17.94 -21.96
C ARG A 254 -9.52 -19.44 -22.04
N ALA A 255 -8.46 -19.90 -21.39
CA ALA A 255 -8.12 -21.32 -21.35
C ALA A 255 -9.26 -22.18 -20.77
N MET A 256 -9.98 -21.69 -19.76
CA MET A 256 -11.14 -22.38 -19.19
C MET A 256 -12.34 -22.40 -20.13
N LEU A 257 -12.59 -21.32 -20.88
CA LEU A 257 -13.64 -21.27 -21.90
C LEU A 257 -13.34 -22.22 -23.05
N ASP A 258 -12.11 -22.18 -23.57
CA ASP A 258 -11.67 -23.06 -24.65
C ASP A 258 -11.78 -24.54 -24.22
N TRP A 259 -11.39 -24.86 -22.98
CA TRP A 259 -11.56 -26.21 -22.43
C TRP A 259 -13.04 -26.64 -22.39
N LYS A 260 -13.94 -25.74 -22.01
CA LYS A 260 -15.38 -26.02 -21.96
C LYS A 260 -16.00 -26.16 -23.36
N ALA A 261 -15.48 -25.43 -24.34
CA ALA A 261 -15.95 -25.47 -25.72
C ALA A 261 -15.63 -26.80 -26.43
N VAL A 262 -14.58 -27.52 -25.99
CA VAL A 262 -14.21 -28.83 -26.57
C VAL A 262 -15.32 -29.87 -26.43
N ASP A 263 -16.12 -29.78 -25.36
CA ASP A 263 -17.20 -30.74 -25.07
C ASP A 263 -18.56 -30.35 -25.73
N MET A 264 -18.60 -29.29 -26.56
CA MET A 264 -19.83 -28.80 -27.20
C MET A 264 -19.97 -29.28 -28.66
N ASP A 265 -21.17 -29.78 -29.02
CA ASP A 265 -21.56 -30.14 -30.39
C ASP A 265 -22.95 -29.53 -30.71
N PRO A 266 -23.08 -28.63 -31.70
CA PRO A 266 -22.03 -28.11 -32.60
C PRO A 266 -21.03 -27.17 -31.91
N SER A 267 -19.89 -26.95 -32.53
CA SER A 267 -18.86 -26.04 -32.01
C SER A 267 -19.40 -24.61 -31.88
N PRO A 268 -19.10 -23.92 -30.75
CA PRO A 268 -19.63 -22.58 -30.50
C PRO A 268 -19.04 -21.58 -31.49
N ARG A 269 -19.88 -20.70 -32.03
CA ARG A 269 -19.48 -19.63 -32.97
C ARG A 269 -18.99 -18.38 -32.24
N SER A 270 -19.35 -18.23 -30.96
CA SER A 270 -18.94 -17.11 -30.12
C SER A 270 -18.76 -17.52 -28.65
N ASP A 271 -17.97 -16.76 -27.90
CA ASP A 271 -17.77 -16.97 -26.46
C ASP A 271 -19.07 -16.85 -25.65
N GLU A 272 -20.08 -16.16 -26.19
CA GLU A 272 -21.39 -15.97 -25.54
C GLU A 272 -22.23 -17.26 -25.53
N GLU A 273 -21.96 -18.19 -26.47
CA GLU A 273 -22.60 -19.51 -26.54
C GLU A 273 -22.00 -20.50 -25.52
N ILE A 274 -20.74 -20.27 -25.12
CA ILE A 274 -20.05 -21.03 -24.08
C ILE A 274 -20.59 -20.54 -22.74
N GLY A 275 -21.70 -21.13 -22.27
CA GLY A 275 -22.40 -20.71 -21.04
C GLY A 275 -21.48 -20.52 -19.82
N PRO A 276 -21.97 -19.97 -18.70
CA PRO A 276 -21.13 -19.45 -17.63
C PRO A 276 -20.13 -20.46 -17.05
N LEU A 277 -18.91 -20.01 -16.78
CA LEU A 277 -17.90 -20.81 -16.10
C LEU A 277 -18.28 -21.08 -14.64
N SER A 278 -17.76 -22.16 -14.07
CA SER A 278 -18.05 -22.49 -12.67
C SER A 278 -17.48 -21.41 -11.73
N PRO A 279 -18.25 -20.91 -10.74
CA PRO A 279 -17.79 -19.87 -9.82
C PRO A 279 -16.51 -20.24 -9.07
N LEU A 280 -16.33 -21.54 -8.80
CA LEU A 280 -15.15 -22.07 -8.13
C LEU A 280 -13.91 -21.97 -9.02
N ALA A 281 -13.98 -22.41 -10.28
CA ALA A 281 -12.83 -22.33 -11.20
C ALA A 281 -12.41 -20.88 -11.45
N VAL A 282 -13.40 -20.00 -11.62
CA VAL A 282 -13.21 -18.55 -11.75
C VAL A 282 -12.54 -18.00 -10.47
N SER A 283 -12.97 -18.40 -9.28
CA SER A 283 -12.32 -17.98 -8.02
C SER A 283 -10.87 -18.48 -7.89
N LEU A 284 -10.59 -19.72 -8.29
CA LEU A 284 -9.23 -20.28 -8.30
C LEU A 284 -8.30 -19.53 -9.25
N ALA A 285 -8.78 -19.20 -10.45
CA ALA A 285 -8.03 -18.39 -11.41
C ALA A 285 -7.68 -17.01 -10.85
N ALA A 286 -8.56 -16.41 -10.04
CA ALA A 286 -8.31 -15.13 -9.36
C ALA A 286 -7.24 -15.29 -8.29
N GLY A 287 -7.32 -16.35 -7.49
CA GLY A 287 -6.31 -16.63 -6.47
C GLY A 287 -4.92 -16.85 -7.07
N PHE A 288 -4.84 -17.57 -8.18
CA PHE A 288 -3.59 -17.77 -8.90
C PHE A 288 -3.05 -16.44 -9.46
N SER A 289 -3.88 -15.70 -10.20
CA SER A 289 -3.52 -14.40 -10.80
C SER A 289 -3.08 -13.38 -9.74
N GLY A 290 -3.78 -13.34 -8.61
CA GLY A 290 -3.44 -12.51 -7.45
C GLY A 290 -2.08 -12.85 -6.85
N SER A 291 -1.71 -14.14 -6.82
CA SER A 291 -0.41 -14.60 -6.31
C SER A 291 0.74 -14.24 -7.24
N VAL A 292 0.56 -14.45 -8.56
CA VAL A 292 1.56 -14.12 -9.59
C VAL A 292 1.79 -12.61 -9.65
N ALA A 293 0.73 -11.82 -9.69
CA ALA A 293 0.81 -10.35 -9.66
C ALA A 293 1.50 -9.83 -8.39
N ALA A 294 1.22 -10.46 -7.24
CA ALA A 294 1.87 -10.12 -5.99
C ALA A 294 3.38 -10.39 -6.01
N ALA A 295 3.82 -11.51 -6.59
CA ALA A 295 5.24 -11.85 -6.72
C ALA A 295 5.97 -10.83 -7.60
N ALA A 296 5.41 -10.52 -8.78
CA ALA A 296 6.03 -9.62 -9.75
C ALA A 296 6.17 -8.17 -9.27
N SER A 297 5.23 -7.69 -8.45
CA SER A 297 5.24 -6.33 -7.89
C SER A 297 5.90 -6.23 -6.50
N HIS A 298 6.47 -7.32 -5.97
CA HIS A 298 6.90 -7.40 -4.57
C HIS A 298 7.99 -6.39 -4.21
N CYS A 299 8.99 -6.20 -5.06
CA CYS A 299 10.11 -5.30 -4.77
C CYS A 299 9.65 -3.85 -4.53
N PHE A 300 8.69 -3.38 -5.33
CA PHE A 300 8.10 -2.05 -5.19
C PHE A 300 7.20 -1.93 -3.96
N ASP A 301 6.58 -3.03 -3.52
CA ASP A 301 5.83 -3.04 -2.26
C ASP A 301 6.73 -2.84 -1.05
N THR A 302 7.86 -3.56 -0.98
CA THR A 302 8.82 -3.39 0.11
C THR A 302 9.35 -1.96 0.14
N ALA A 303 9.65 -1.37 -1.03
CA ALA A 303 10.05 0.03 -1.13
C ALA A 303 8.94 0.98 -0.65
N LYS A 304 7.70 0.76 -1.09
CA LYS A 304 6.52 1.55 -0.69
C LYS A 304 6.33 1.51 0.84
N SER A 305 6.28 0.31 1.42
CA SER A 305 6.10 0.09 2.86
C SER A 305 7.17 0.80 3.69
N ARG A 306 8.44 0.73 3.27
CA ARG A 306 9.54 1.42 3.98
C ARG A 306 9.46 2.94 3.84
N SER A 307 9.08 3.44 2.67
CA SER A 307 8.89 4.88 2.45
C SER A 307 7.78 5.47 3.34
N GLN A 308 6.71 4.71 3.59
CA GLN A 308 5.59 5.13 4.45
C GLN A 308 5.98 5.28 5.93
N CYS A 309 7.06 4.60 6.37
CA CYS A 309 7.65 4.75 7.70
C CYS A 309 8.55 5.97 7.88
N ILE A 310 8.89 6.68 6.81
CA ILE A 310 9.72 7.88 6.93
C ILE A 310 8.82 9.03 7.37
N VAL A 311 9.05 9.55 8.59
CA VAL A 311 8.43 10.78 9.10
C VAL A 311 9.33 11.95 8.72
N LEU A 312 8.86 12.81 7.83
CA LEU A 312 9.62 14.00 7.41
C LEU A 312 8.83 15.27 7.75
N PRO A 313 9.27 16.05 8.75
CA PRO A 313 8.65 17.31 9.11
C PRO A 313 8.62 18.32 7.95
N LYS A 314 7.58 19.15 7.91
CA LYS A 314 7.34 20.15 6.84
C LYS A 314 8.50 21.14 6.66
N TYR A 315 9.18 21.52 7.74
CA TYR A 315 10.31 22.46 7.63
C TYR A 315 11.50 21.85 6.89
N ILE A 316 11.81 20.57 7.12
CA ILE A 316 12.90 19.85 6.42
C ILE A 316 12.56 19.69 4.94
N SER A 317 11.30 19.42 4.61
CA SER A 317 10.88 19.30 3.21
C SER A 317 10.96 20.64 2.46
N MET A 318 10.59 21.75 3.13
CA MET A 318 10.79 23.09 2.60
C MET A 318 12.26 23.43 2.41
N GLU A 319 13.11 23.10 3.39
CA GLU A 319 14.55 23.32 3.32
C GLU A 319 15.20 22.56 2.16
N ARG A 320 14.85 21.28 1.95
CA ARG A 320 15.33 20.51 0.78
C ARG A 320 14.93 21.15 -0.54
N ARG A 321 13.71 21.71 -0.62
CA ARG A 321 13.22 22.37 -1.83
C ARG A 321 13.96 23.69 -2.08
N LEU A 322 14.16 24.48 -1.04
CA LEU A 322 14.93 25.73 -1.09
C LEU A 322 16.38 25.48 -1.51
N LEU A 323 17.02 24.47 -0.92
CA LEU A 323 18.42 24.11 -1.19
C LEU A 323 18.62 23.28 -2.47
N LYS A 324 17.55 23.01 -3.24
CA LYS A 324 17.56 22.14 -4.44
C LYS A 324 18.27 20.79 -4.20
N TRP A 325 18.17 20.24 -2.99
CA TRP A 325 18.83 18.99 -2.62
C TRP A 325 18.14 17.80 -3.27
N ARG A 326 18.79 17.24 -4.31
CA ARG A 326 18.43 15.93 -4.86
C ARG A 326 19.05 14.83 -4.00
N LEU A 327 18.30 13.74 -3.75
CA LEU A 327 18.86 12.54 -3.15
C LEU A 327 20.00 12.02 -4.05
N PRO A 328 21.19 11.75 -3.49
CA PRO A 328 22.24 11.05 -4.21
C PRO A 328 21.78 9.63 -4.57
N GLY A 329 22.29 9.07 -5.68
CA GLY A 329 22.04 7.68 -6.06
C GLY A 329 21.49 7.44 -7.48
N LYS A 330 21.57 6.18 -7.91
CA LYS A 330 21.04 5.68 -9.19
C LYS A 330 19.52 5.89 -9.27
N ARG A 331 18.93 5.86 -10.48
CA ARG A 331 17.46 6.01 -10.66
C ARG A 331 16.68 5.04 -9.77
N PHE A 332 17.16 3.81 -9.64
CA PHE A 332 16.55 2.78 -8.80
C PHE A 332 16.60 3.13 -7.31
N GLU A 333 17.73 3.61 -6.78
CA GLU A 333 17.86 4.06 -5.39
C GLU A 333 16.96 5.25 -5.10
N ARG A 334 16.87 6.20 -6.05
CA ARG A 334 15.95 7.34 -5.92
C ARG A 334 14.47 6.94 -5.97
N LEU A 335 14.15 5.85 -6.66
CA LEU A 335 12.79 5.33 -6.79
C LEU A 335 12.38 4.47 -5.57
N THR A 336 13.31 3.67 -5.05
CA THR A 336 13.03 2.67 -4.00
C THR A 336 13.45 3.12 -2.61
N GLY A 337 14.34 4.11 -2.50
CA GLY A 337 14.95 4.52 -1.24
C GLY A 337 15.89 3.48 -0.63
N ILE A 338 16.27 2.44 -1.37
CA ILE A 338 17.04 1.29 -0.87
C ILE A 338 18.43 1.27 -1.48
N HIS A 339 19.45 1.23 -0.62
CA HIS A 339 20.85 1.13 -1.02
C HIS A 339 21.13 -0.21 -1.71
N PRO A 340 21.99 -0.28 -2.75
CA PRO A 340 22.25 -1.50 -3.51
C PRO A 340 22.82 -2.65 -2.67
N ALA A 341 23.48 -2.36 -1.56
CA ALA A 341 23.94 -3.37 -0.59
C ALA A 341 22.78 -4.10 0.12
N ASP A 342 21.61 -3.48 0.20
CA ASP A 342 20.43 -3.96 0.94
C ASP A 342 19.37 -4.59 0.04
N ARG A 343 19.72 -4.96 -1.21
CA ARG A 343 18.77 -5.52 -2.19
C ARG A 343 18.08 -6.79 -1.71
N ASN A 344 18.72 -7.58 -0.87
CA ASN A 344 18.14 -8.79 -0.29
C ASN A 344 16.91 -8.49 0.58
N ILE A 345 16.78 -7.25 1.09
CA ILE A 345 15.59 -6.83 1.86
C ILE A 345 14.36 -6.75 0.95
N LEU A 346 14.51 -6.45 -0.34
CA LEU A 346 13.40 -6.26 -1.29
C LEU A 346 12.53 -7.50 -1.47
N PHE A 347 13.08 -8.70 -1.25
CA PHE A 347 12.39 -9.99 -1.42
C PHE A 347 11.82 -10.55 -0.11
N ARG A 348 12.03 -9.87 1.03
CA ARG A 348 11.54 -10.34 2.33
C ARG A 348 10.02 -10.23 2.42
N GLY A 349 9.38 -11.33 2.83
CA GLY A 349 7.91 -11.38 2.98
C GLY A 349 7.16 -11.76 1.70
N ILE A 350 7.86 -12.18 0.63
CA ILE A 350 7.24 -12.51 -0.66
C ILE A 350 6.20 -13.63 -0.55
N GLY A 351 6.51 -14.71 0.19
CA GLY A 351 5.57 -15.80 0.42
C GLY A 351 4.30 -15.35 1.14
N LEU A 352 4.40 -14.50 2.17
CA LEU A 352 3.22 -13.94 2.84
C LEU A 352 2.42 -13.04 1.91
N ARG A 353 3.08 -12.23 1.06
CA ARG A 353 2.37 -11.36 0.11
C ARG A 353 1.62 -12.18 -0.94
N MET A 354 2.25 -13.22 -1.49
CA MET A 354 1.63 -14.13 -2.45
C MET A 354 0.42 -14.82 -1.84
N ALA A 355 0.59 -15.46 -0.66
CA ALA A 355 -0.49 -16.13 0.04
C ALA A 355 -1.65 -15.18 0.36
N ARG A 356 -1.35 -13.99 0.91
CA ARG A 356 -2.36 -12.97 1.20
C ARG A 356 -3.13 -12.54 -0.05
N SER A 357 -2.43 -12.26 -1.14
CA SER A 357 -3.03 -11.78 -2.39
C SER A 357 -3.88 -12.86 -3.07
N GLY A 358 -3.40 -14.11 -3.08
CA GLY A 358 -4.13 -15.23 -3.63
C GLY A 358 -5.39 -15.56 -2.85
N ILE A 359 -5.28 -15.69 -1.52
CA ILE A 359 -6.45 -15.94 -0.65
C ILE A 359 -7.47 -14.81 -0.77
N ALA A 360 -7.01 -13.55 -0.74
CA ALA A 360 -7.91 -12.40 -0.87
C ALA A 360 -8.64 -12.42 -2.21
N SER A 361 -7.94 -12.63 -3.33
CA SER A 361 -8.55 -12.64 -4.65
C SER A 361 -9.54 -13.79 -4.82
N PHE A 362 -9.21 -14.98 -4.32
CA PHE A 362 -10.12 -16.13 -4.30
C PHE A 362 -11.41 -15.82 -3.52
N VAL A 363 -11.28 -15.28 -2.30
CA VAL A 363 -12.45 -14.96 -1.46
C VAL A 363 -13.27 -13.81 -2.04
N ILE A 364 -12.64 -12.80 -2.63
CA ILE A 364 -13.36 -11.66 -3.23
C ILE A 364 -14.22 -12.13 -4.39
N VAL A 365 -13.68 -12.93 -5.30
CA VAL A 365 -14.42 -13.43 -6.45
C VAL A 365 -15.48 -14.45 -6.04
N GLY A 366 -15.11 -15.43 -5.21
CA GLY A 366 -16.07 -16.44 -4.73
C GLY A 366 -17.18 -15.84 -3.87
N GLY A 367 -16.83 -14.92 -2.98
CA GLY A 367 -17.77 -14.18 -2.14
C GLY A 367 -18.70 -13.27 -2.96
N TYR A 368 -18.20 -12.69 -4.06
CA TYR A 368 -19.04 -11.91 -4.97
C TYR A 368 -20.10 -12.78 -5.64
N PHE A 369 -19.73 -13.93 -6.21
CA PHE A 369 -20.70 -14.85 -6.82
C PHE A 369 -21.73 -15.36 -5.81
N LEU A 370 -21.31 -15.72 -4.60
CA LEU A 370 -22.22 -16.12 -3.53
C LEU A 370 -23.17 -14.98 -3.14
N GLY A 371 -22.65 -13.75 -3.04
CA GLY A 371 -23.43 -12.56 -2.72
C GLY A 371 -24.48 -12.26 -3.78
N ILE A 372 -24.12 -12.29 -5.06
CA ILE A 372 -25.05 -12.08 -6.16
C ILE A 372 -26.11 -13.17 -6.21
N ASN A 373 -25.73 -14.44 -6.09
CA ASN A 373 -26.69 -15.55 -6.07
C ASN A 373 -27.71 -15.40 -4.93
N HIS A 374 -27.29 -14.89 -3.77
CA HIS A 374 -28.20 -14.72 -2.63
C HIS A 374 -29.07 -13.45 -2.71
N LEU A 375 -28.55 -12.36 -3.29
CA LEU A 375 -29.24 -11.07 -3.38
C LEU A 375 -30.14 -10.94 -4.61
N VAL A 376 -29.86 -11.66 -5.70
CA VAL A 376 -30.65 -11.66 -6.93
C VAL A 376 -31.71 -12.77 -6.92
N SER A 377 -31.54 -13.82 -6.11
CA SER A 377 -32.53 -14.90 -5.94
C SER A 377 -33.68 -14.53 -4.97
N LYS A 378 -33.70 -13.32 -4.43
CA LYS A 378 -34.80 -12.74 -3.63
C LYS A 378 -35.35 -11.54 -4.37
#